data_AF-A0A3D6A485-F1
#
_entry.id   AF-A0A3D6A485-F1
#
_cell.length_a   1.000
_cell.length_b   1.000
_cell.length_c   1.000
_cell.angle_alpha   90.00
_cell.angle_beta   90.00
_cell.angle_gamma   90.00
#
_symmetry.space_group_name_H-M   'P 1'
#
loop_
_entity.id
_entity.type
_entity.pdbx_description
1 polymer ?
#
loop_
_entity_poly.entity_id
_entity_poly.type
_entity_poly.pdbx_seq_one_letter_code
_entity_poly.pdbx_strand_id
1 'polypeptide(L)'
;MTLSGKDRGKIKSVLKTRKVDLKLGKKGLSSNFLEEAKKVISVDKMIKVSLDADKRKRKEQTQAFAQTLGLSHISTVGRTASFCLVDEF
;
A
#
# COMPACT_ATOMS: atom_id res chain seq x y z
N MET A 1 -10.01 14.61 -1.94
CA MET A 1 -11.24 14.00 -1.40
C MET A 1 -10.85 12.97 -0.34
N THR A 2 -11.51 12.98 0.81
CA THR A 2 -11.12 12.16 1.97
C THR A 2 -11.97 10.88 1.99
N LEU A 3 -11.32 9.72 1.94
CA LEU A 3 -11.99 8.41 2.11
C LEU A 3 -12.86 8.42 3.37
N SER A 4 -14.17 8.20 3.22
CA SER A 4 -15.08 8.09 4.36
C SER A 4 -14.69 6.92 5.25
N GLY A 5 -14.88 7.05 6.57
CA GLY A 5 -14.51 6.00 7.53
C GLY A 5 -15.16 4.64 7.23
N LYS A 6 -16.35 4.64 6.62
CA LYS A 6 -17.05 3.43 6.16
C LYS A 6 -16.30 2.73 5.02
N ASP A 7 -15.86 3.47 4.00
CA ASP A 7 -15.13 2.92 2.86
C ASP A 7 -13.76 2.43 3.28
N ARG A 8 -13.08 3.19 4.15
CA ARG A 8 -11.83 2.75 4.77
C ARG A 8 -12.00 1.42 5.51
N GLY A 9 -13.12 1.22 6.20
CA GLY A 9 -13.47 -0.03 6.88
C GLY A 9 -13.67 -1.20 5.91
N LYS A 10 -14.42 -0.99 4.82
CA LYS A 10 -14.64 -2.00 3.77
C LYS A 10 -13.32 -2.40 3.10
N ILE A 11 -12.53 -1.43 2.67
CA ILE A 11 -11.22 -1.63 2.03
C ILE A 11 -10.28 -2.38 2.96
N LYS A 12 -10.23 -1.99 4.25
CA LYS A 12 -9.43 -2.69 5.25
C LYS A 12 -9.86 -4.15 5.42
N SER A 13 -11.16 -4.44 5.35
CA SER A 13 -11.67 -5.81 5.45
C SER A 13 -11.24 -6.66 4.25
N VAL A 14 -11.36 -6.14 3.03
CA VAL A 14 -10.91 -6.80 1.79
C VAL A 14 -9.39 -7.04 1.83
N LEU A 15 -8.62 -6.01 2.18
CA LEU A 15 -7.16 -6.13 2.27
C LEU A 15 -6.70 -7.03 3.42
N LYS A 16 -7.54 -7.30 4.43
CA LYS A 16 -7.23 -8.26 5.50
C LYS A 16 -7.21 -9.70 4.96
N THR A 17 -8.18 -10.06 4.13
CA THR A 17 -8.31 -11.42 3.56
C THR A 17 -7.47 -11.63 2.31
N ARG A 18 -7.11 -10.54 1.60
CA ARG A 18 -6.25 -10.59 0.42
C ARG A 18 -4.81 -11.01 0.77
N LYS A 19 -4.18 -11.79 -0.13
CA LYS A 19 -2.75 -12.09 -0.07
C LYS A 19 -1.92 -10.82 -0.32
N VAL A 20 -0.65 -10.85 0.07
CA VAL A 20 0.28 -9.74 -0.21
C VAL A 20 0.54 -9.70 -1.71
N ASP A 21 0.24 -8.58 -2.37
CA ASP A 21 0.45 -8.38 -3.80
C ASP A 21 1.93 -8.20 -4.12
N LEU A 22 2.64 -7.35 -3.38
CA LEU A 22 4.07 -7.13 -3.57
C LEU A 22 4.86 -7.26 -2.28
N LYS A 23 6.07 -7.84 -2.39
CA LYS A 23 7.01 -7.92 -1.28
C LYS A 23 8.20 -7.02 -1.53
N LEU A 24 8.42 -6.09 -0.62
CA LEU A 24 9.60 -5.25 -0.62
C LEU A 24 10.80 -6.10 -0.17
N GLY A 25 11.79 -6.21 -1.04
CA GLY A 25 13.05 -6.89 -0.76
C GLY A 25 14.05 -5.98 -0.04
N LYS A 26 15.26 -6.50 0.21
CA LYS A 26 16.37 -5.77 0.85
C LYS A 26 16.79 -4.49 0.11
N LYS A 27 16.52 -4.41 -1.21
CA LYS A 27 16.77 -3.24 -2.06
C LYS A 27 15.76 -2.10 -1.86
N GLY A 28 14.67 -2.32 -1.12
CA GLY A 28 13.68 -1.28 -0.83
C GLY A 28 12.79 -0.92 -2.02
N LEU A 29 12.42 0.37 -2.11
CA LEU A 29 11.59 0.94 -3.17
C LEU A 29 12.42 1.15 -4.45
N SER A 30 12.57 0.09 -5.23
CA SER A 30 13.22 0.15 -6.55
C SER A 30 12.23 0.62 -7.62
N SER A 31 12.72 1.18 -8.74
CA SER A 31 11.88 1.60 -9.87
C SER A 31 10.97 0.49 -10.37
N ASN A 32 11.50 -0.74 -10.51
CA ASN A 32 10.72 -1.91 -10.91
C ASN A 32 9.57 -2.23 -9.93
N PHE A 33 9.78 -2.01 -8.63
CA PHE A 33 8.73 -2.22 -7.63
C PHE A 33 7.62 -1.17 -7.77
N LEU A 34 7.99 0.08 -8.04
CA LEU A 34 7.04 1.17 -8.27
C LEU A 34 6.22 0.92 -9.54
N GLU A 35 6.83 0.42 -10.60
CA GLU A 35 6.13 0.07 -11.84
C GLU A 35 5.14 -1.08 -11.64
N GLU A 36 5.56 -2.15 -10.98
CA GLU A 36 4.67 -3.27 -10.65
C GLU A 36 3.53 -2.83 -9.72
N ALA A 37 3.84 -1.99 -8.74
CA ALA A 37 2.82 -1.40 -7.87
C ALA A 37 1.80 -0.60 -8.67
N LYS A 38 2.26 0.22 -9.62
CA LYS A 38 1.40 1.02 -10.49
C LYS A 38 0.46 0.13 -11.30
N LYS A 39 0.94 -0.99 -11.85
CA LYS A 39 0.09 -1.95 -12.58
C LYS A 39 -0.98 -2.56 -11.68
N VAL A 40 -0.62 -3.03 -10.49
CA VAL A 40 -1.58 -3.61 -9.53
C VAL A 40 -2.63 -2.59 -9.12
N ILE A 41 -2.20 -1.37 -8.76
CA ILE A 41 -3.11 -0.29 -8.36
C ILE A 41 -4.01 0.14 -9.54
N SER A 42 -3.49 0.14 -10.77
CA SER A 42 -4.28 0.51 -11.95
C SER A 42 -5.43 -0.47 -12.22
N VAL A 43 -5.30 -1.73 -11.80
CA VAL A 43 -6.34 -2.76 -11.99
C VAL A 43 -7.26 -2.84 -10.78
N ASP A 44 -6.68 -2.94 -9.58
CA ASP A 44 -7.44 -3.20 -8.35
C ASP A 44 -7.83 -1.94 -7.57
N LYS A 45 -7.28 -0.77 -7.92
CA LYS A 45 -7.36 0.49 -7.15
C LYS A 45 -6.81 0.39 -5.71
N MET A 46 -6.28 -0.76 -5.32
CA MET A 46 -5.83 -1.10 -3.97
C MET A 46 -4.60 -2.01 -4.04
N ILE A 47 -3.70 -1.90 -3.07
CA ILE A 47 -2.52 -2.74 -3.02
C ILE A 47 -2.13 -3.09 -1.58
N LYS A 48 -1.75 -4.35 -1.36
CA LYS A 48 -1.16 -4.83 -0.12
C LYS A 48 0.31 -5.15 -0.33
N VAL A 49 1.17 -4.47 0.40
CA VAL A 49 2.63 -4.65 0.29
C VAL A 49 3.24 -5.13 1.59
N SER A 50 4.16 -6.08 1.51
CA SER A 50 5.04 -6.47 2.60
C SER A 50 6.21 -5.50 2.64
N LEU A 51 6.42 -4.89 3.79
CA LEU A 51 7.52 -3.99 4.08
C LEU A 51 8.67 -4.71 4.79
N ASP A 52 9.74 -3.97 5.03
CA ASP A 52 10.92 -4.46 5.74
C ASP A 52 10.64 -4.86 7.20
N ALA A 53 11.55 -5.61 7.82
CA ALA A 53 11.45 -5.94 9.24
C ALA A 53 11.72 -4.71 10.13
N ASP A 54 12.61 -3.82 9.69
CA ASP A 54 12.99 -2.62 10.42
C ASP A 54 11.84 -1.63 10.57
N LYS A 55 11.51 -1.24 11.81
CA LYS A 55 10.38 -0.35 12.11
C LYS A 55 10.57 1.07 11.53
N ARG A 56 11.81 1.58 11.53
CA ARG A 56 12.14 2.90 10.95
C ARG A 56 11.99 2.87 9.43
N LYS A 57 12.63 1.92 8.76
CA LYS A 57 12.54 1.72 7.31
C LYS A 57 11.10 1.50 6.86
N ARG A 58 10.30 0.73 7.62
CA ARG A 58 8.87 0.55 7.34
C ARG A 58 8.12 1.87 7.23
N LYS A 59 8.30 2.77 8.19
CA LYS A 59 7.57 4.04 8.22
C LYS A 59 7.99 4.93 7.05
N GLU A 60 9.29 5.03 6.81
CA GLU A 60 9.86 5.79 5.70
C GLU A 60 9.40 5.24 4.34
N GLN A 61 9.48 3.93 4.13
CA GLN A 61 9.01 3.26 2.92
C GLN A 61 7.50 3.43 2.72
N THR A 62 6.71 3.32 3.79
CA THR A 62 5.25 3.53 3.72
C THR A 62 4.93 4.95 3.25
N GLN A 63 5.61 5.93 3.84
CA GLN A 63 5.38 7.34 3.54
C GLN A 63 5.87 7.69 2.13
N ALA A 64 7.09 7.26 1.77
CA ALA A 64 7.64 7.44 0.43
C ALA A 64 6.75 6.78 -0.63
N PHE A 65 6.32 5.54 -0.42
CA PHE A 65 5.44 4.83 -1.35
C PHE A 65 4.09 5.52 -1.54
N ALA A 66 3.47 5.96 -0.44
CA ALA A 66 2.23 6.72 -0.49
C ALA A 66 2.39 8.04 -1.27
N GLN A 67 3.49 8.77 -1.03
CA GLN A 67 3.77 10.03 -1.72
C GLN A 67 4.09 9.83 -3.21
N THR A 68 4.94 8.86 -3.55
CA THR A 68 5.35 8.59 -4.94
C THR A 68 4.18 8.18 -5.83
N LEU A 69 3.23 7.41 -5.29
CA LEU A 69 2.08 6.89 -6.05
C LEU A 69 0.78 7.64 -5.78
N GLY A 70 0.79 8.69 -4.94
CA GLY A 70 -0.42 9.45 -4.59
C GLY A 70 -1.48 8.62 -3.87
N LEU A 71 -1.07 7.64 -3.07
CA LEU A 71 -1.99 6.69 -2.42
C LEU A 71 -2.36 7.13 -1.00
N SER A 72 -3.57 6.78 -0.59
CA SER A 72 -3.94 6.81 0.83
C SER A 72 -3.44 5.58 1.54
N HIS A 73 -2.72 5.80 2.63
CA HIS A 73 -2.41 4.75 3.57
C HIS A 73 -3.65 4.37 4.39
N ILE A 74 -4.09 3.11 4.27
CA ILE A 74 -5.29 2.62 4.96
C ILE A 74 -4.93 2.07 6.33
N SER A 75 -3.94 1.17 6.38
CA SER A 75 -3.55 0.47 7.60
C SER A 75 -2.18 -0.19 7.43
N THR A 76 -1.44 -0.34 8.52
CA THR A 76 -0.26 -1.21 8.60
C THR A 76 -0.53 -2.26 9.68
N VAL A 77 -0.37 -3.53 9.32
CA VAL A 77 -0.50 -4.67 10.23
C VAL A 77 0.80 -5.45 10.20
N GLY A 78 1.54 -5.42 11.31
CA GLY A 78 2.84 -6.09 11.42
C GLY A 78 3.83 -5.60 10.35
N ARG A 79 4.20 -6.50 9.42
CA ARG A 79 5.11 -6.21 8.30
C ARG A 79 4.38 -5.88 7.00
N THR A 80 3.05 -5.81 7.00
CA THR A 80 2.27 -5.50 5.79
C THR A 80 1.59 -4.16 5.89
N ALA A 81 1.62 -3.38 4.81
CA ALA A 81 0.90 -2.13 4.67
C ALA A 81 -0.10 -2.20 3.51
N SER A 82 -1.22 -1.54 3.72
CA SER A 82 -2.38 -1.50 2.85
C SER A 82 -2.57 -0.09 2.34
N PHE A 83 -2.64 0.06 1.03
CA PHE A 83 -2.82 1.34 0.34
C PHE A 83 -3.99 1.27 -0.63
N CYS A 84 -4.59 2.43 -0.88
CA CYS A 84 -5.68 2.60 -1.83
C CYS A 84 -5.46 3.86 -2.66
N LEU A 85 -5.85 3.83 -3.93
CA LEU A 85 -5.94 5.00 -4.77
C LEU A 85 -7.08 5.89 -4.24
N VAL A 86 -6.83 7.19 -4.11
CA VAL A 86 -7.82 8.17 -3.60
C VAL A 86 -8.67 8.76 -4.72
N ASP A 87 -8.27 8.54 -5.98
CA ASP A 87 -8.71 9.34 -7.11
C ASP A 87 -10.06 8.95 -7.73
N GLU A 88 -10.62 7.76 -7.43
CA GLU A 88 -11.91 7.35 -8.01
C GLU A 88 -12.68 6.35 -7.15
N PHE A 89 -13.36 6.85 -6.12
CA PHE A 89 -14.53 6.20 -5.53
C PHE A 89 -15.73 7.13 -5.54
#